data_AF-A0A7J9HGR7-F1
#
_entry.id   AF-A0A7J9HGR7-F1
#
_cell.length_a   1.000
_cell.length_b   1.000
_cell.length_c   1.000
_cell.angle_alpha   90.00
_cell.angle_beta   90.00
_cell.angle_gamma   90.00
#
_symmetry.space_group_name_H-M   'P 1'
#
loop_
_entity.id
_entity.type
_entity.pdbx_description
1 polymer ?
#
loop_
_entity_poly.entity_id
_entity_poly.type
_entity_poly.pdbx_seq_one_letter_code
_entity_poly.pdbx_strand_id
1 'polypeptide(L)'
;MDSREDDGGEPLSRMAEWRDVTPLPQDDGPNPVVPIAYKEEFRETMDYFRAIYKADERSPRALRLTRRAIHLNPGNYTVWHFRRLVLEALNADLDEELDFLQRIANSNSKNYQL
;
A
#
# COMPACT_ATOMS: atom_id res chain seq x y z
N MET A 1 13.16 7.45 22.08
CA MET A 1 13.23 5.98 21.98
C MET A 1 11.82 5.55 21.63
N ASP A 2 11.50 5.66 20.35
CA ASP A 2 10.16 5.36 19.86
C ASP A 2 10.28 4.15 18.93
N SER A 3 9.35 3.25 19.13
CA SER A 3 9.44 1.84 18.81
C SER A 3 9.43 1.67 17.30
N ARG A 4 10.27 0.74 16.80
CA ARG A 4 10.12 0.21 15.45
C ARG A 4 8.75 -0.46 15.36
N GLU A 5 7.73 0.28 14.98
CA GLU A 5 6.41 -0.29 14.65
C GLU A 5 6.54 -1.02 13.32
N ASP A 6 6.76 -2.34 13.44
CA ASP A 6 6.43 -3.40 12.50
C ASP A 6 7.00 -3.29 11.07
N ASP A 7 8.31 -3.45 10.93
CA ASP A 7 9.03 -3.57 9.64
C ASP A 7 8.86 -4.98 9.00
N GLY A 8 7.72 -5.65 9.23
CA GLY A 8 7.51 -7.01 8.73
C GLY A 8 6.31 -7.74 9.31
N GLY A 9 5.11 -7.17 9.17
CA GLY A 9 3.87 -7.91 9.39
C GLY A 9 3.81 -9.18 8.52
N GLU A 10 2.98 -10.15 8.91
CA GLU A 10 2.85 -11.44 8.21
C GLU A 10 2.72 -11.25 6.68
N PRO A 11 3.35 -12.10 5.85
CA PRO A 11 3.18 -12.06 4.39
C PRO A 11 1.69 -12.14 4.01
N LEU A 12 1.27 -11.31 3.05
CA LEU A 12 -0.13 -11.27 2.60
C LEU A 12 -0.59 -12.64 2.10
N SER A 13 0.29 -13.39 1.43
CA SER A 13 0.04 -14.77 0.96
C SER A 13 -0.30 -15.77 2.06
N ARG A 14 0.04 -15.51 3.32
CA ARG A 14 -0.24 -16.39 4.46
C ARG A 14 -1.51 -16.03 5.21
N MET A 15 -2.03 -14.83 5.00
CA MET A 15 -3.24 -14.35 5.63
C MET A 15 -4.48 -14.96 4.96
N ALA A 16 -5.38 -15.52 5.76
CA ALA A 16 -6.60 -16.16 5.25
C ALA A 16 -7.49 -15.20 4.43
N GLU A 17 -7.49 -13.91 4.78
CA GLU A 17 -8.28 -12.86 4.11
C GLU A 17 -7.80 -12.52 2.69
N TRP A 18 -6.64 -13.02 2.26
CA TRP A 18 -6.04 -12.72 0.95
C TRP A 18 -6.02 -13.94 0.01
N ARG A 19 -6.58 -15.07 0.43
CA ARG A 19 -6.57 -16.33 -0.34
C ARG A 19 -7.39 -16.27 -1.63
N ASP A 20 -8.38 -15.39 -1.69
CA ASP A 20 -9.24 -15.16 -2.86
C ASP A 20 -8.61 -14.23 -3.90
N VAL A 21 -7.53 -13.54 -3.55
CA VAL A 21 -6.84 -12.59 -4.43
C VAL A 21 -5.64 -13.27 -5.08
N THR A 22 -5.61 -13.29 -6.41
CA THR A 22 -4.41 -13.68 -7.16
C THR A 22 -3.52 -12.44 -7.31
N PRO A 23 -2.29 -12.43 -6.76
CA PRO A 23 -1.37 -11.30 -6.90
C PRO A 23 -1.07 -11.01 -8.37
N LEU A 24 -0.94 -9.72 -8.71
CA LEU A 24 -0.65 -9.28 -10.07
C LEU A 24 0.79 -8.75 -10.17
N PRO A 25 1.73 -9.52 -10.74
CA PRO A 25 3.13 -9.10 -10.90
C PRO A 25 3.28 -7.80 -11.68
N GLN A 26 4.36 -7.06 -11.42
CA GLN A 26 4.77 -5.97 -12.28
C GLN A 26 5.25 -6.51 -13.62
N ASP A 27 4.76 -5.95 -14.72
CA ASP A 27 5.22 -6.25 -16.08
C ASP A 27 6.21 -5.19 -16.56
N ASP A 28 7.51 -5.47 -16.43
CA ASP A 28 8.60 -4.63 -16.97
C ASP A 28 9.03 -5.06 -18.39
N GLY A 29 8.28 -5.97 -19.02
CA GLY A 29 8.58 -6.52 -20.34
C GLY A 29 9.74 -7.53 -20.37
N PRO A 30 10.08 -8.06 -21.57
CA PRO A 30 11.08 -9.11 -21.72
C PRO A 30 12.54 -8.65 -21.53
N ASN A 31 12.82 -7.35 -21.66
CA ASN A 31 14.14 -6.76 -21.51
C ASN A 31 14.02 -5.49 -20.64
N PRO A 32 13.93 -5.63 -19.31
CA PRO A 32 13.61 -4.52 -18.43
C PRO A 32 14.78 -3.51 -18.38
N VAL A 33 14.43 -2.22 -18.44
CA VAL A 33 15.36 -1.11 -18.25
C VAL A 33 15.13 -0.53 -16.86
N VAL A 34 16.20 -0.24 -16.12
CA VAL A 34 16.20 0.19 -14.70
C VAL A 34 15.37 -0.69 -13.75
N PRO A 35 15.50 -2.04 -13.80
CA PRO A 35 14.80 -2.92 -12.87
C PRO A 35 15.28 -2.67 -11.45
N ILE A 36 14.33 -2.53 -10.52
CA ILE A 36 14.65 -2.39 -9.10
C ILE A 36 14.66 -3.78 -8.48
N ALA A 37 15.75 -4.13 -7.82
CA ALA A 37 15.86 -5.37 -7.04
C ALA A 37 15.09 -5.22 -5.72
N TYR A 38 13.76 -5.35 -5.78
CA TYR A 38 12.87 -5.20 -4.63
C TYR A 38 13.11 -6.28 -3.56
N LYS A 39 12.93 -5.89 -2.29
CA LYS A 39 12.74 -6.86 -1.20
C LYS A 39 11.42 -7.63 -1.42
N GLU A 40 11.34 -8.84 -0.89
CA GLU A 40 10.17 -9.71 -1.04
C GLU A 40 8.88 -9.04 -0.57
N GLU A 41 8.90 -8.40 0.59
CA GLU A 41 7.74 -7.68 1.14
C GLU A 41 7.23 -6.57 0.21
N PHE A 42 8.15 -5.81 -0.40
CA PHE A 42 7.78 -4.76 -1.34
C PHE A 42 7.09 -5.35 -2.57
N ARG A 43 7.69 -6.40 -3.13
CA ARG A 43 7.14 -7.09 -4.30
C ARG A 43 5.74 -7.64 -3.99
N GLU A 44 5.60 -8.39 -2.90
CA GLU A 44 4.33 -8.99 -2.50
C GLU A 44 3.25 -7.92 -2.28
N THR A 45 3.55 -6.89 -1.49
CA THR A 45 2.58 -5.81 -1.21
C THR A 45 2.12 -5.12 -2.49
N MET A 46 3.05 -4.83 -3.41
CA MET A 46 2.71 -4.18 -4.67
C MET A 46 2.00 -5.11 -5.66
N ASP A 47 2.27 -6.42 -5.65
CA ASP A 47 1.55 -7.40 -6.46
C ASP A 47 0.08 -7.51 -6.02
N TYR A 48 -0.16 -7.57 -4.71
CA TYR A 48 -1.52 -7.52 -4.15
C TYR A 48 -2.20 -6.17 -4.41
N PHE A 49 -1.46 -5.06 -4.30
CA PHE A 49 -2.01 -3.73 -4.59
C PHE A 49 -2.47 -3.64 -6.05
N ARG A 50 -1.65 -4.12 -7.00
CA ARG A 50 -2.02 -4.16 -8.42
C ARG A 50 -3.27 -5.00 -8.66
N ALA A 51 -3.41 -6.15 -7.98
CA ALA A 51 -4.59 -7.00 -8.11
C ALA A 51 -5.86 -6.30 -7.62
N ILE A 52 -5.81 -5.74 -6.40
CA ILE A 52 -6.92 -4.98 -5.79
C ILE A 52 -7.28 -3.74 -6.61
N TYR A 53 -6.28 -2.99 -7.06
CA TYR A 53 -6.45 -1.80 -7.88
C TYR A 53 -7.11 -2.13 -9.22
N LYS A 54 -6.67 -3.21 -9.89
CA LYS A 54 -7.26 -3.66 -11.15
C LYS A 54 -8.70 -4.15 -11.00
N ALA A 55 -9.04 -4.77 -9.87
CA ALA A 55 -10.40 -5.20 -9.53
C ALA A 55 -11.30 -4.05 -9.04
N ASP A 56 -10.73 -2.85 -8.84
CA ASP A 56 -11.39 -1.70 -8.22
C ASP A 56 -12.03 -2.02 -6.86
N GLU A 57 -11.42 -2.91 -6.07
CA GLU A 57 -12.02 -3.38 -4.82
C GLU A 57 -11.95 -2.31 -3.72
N ARG A 58 -13.12 -1.81 -3.29
CA ARG A 58 -13.24 -0.76 -2.27
C ARG A 58 -13.68 -1.33 -0.93
N SER A 59 -12.74 -1.97 -0.24
CA SER A 59 -13.00 -2.70 1.00
C SER A 59 -12.11 -2.22 2.16
N PRO A 60 -12.46 -2.55 3.42
CA PRO A 60 -11.58 -2.27 4.55
C PRO A 60 -10.18 -2.92 4.44
N ARG A 61 -10.08 -4.11 3.82
CA ARG A 61 -8.77 -4.75 3.56
C ARG A 61 -7.96 -4.00 2.50
N ALA A 62 -8.61 -3.44 1.48
CA ALA A 62 -7.96 -2.56 0.50
C ALA A 62 -7.41 -1.30 1.18
N LEU A 63 -8.15 -0.69 2.11
CA LEU A 63 -7.68 0.46 2.89
C LEU A 63 -6.43 0.11 3.72
N ARG A 64 -6.41 -1.04 4.39
CA ARG A 64 -5.21 -1.53 5.12
C ARG A 64 -4.04 -1.82 4.18
N LEU A 65 -4.29 -2.38 3.00
CA LEU A 65 -3.25 -2.63 2.01
C LEU A 65 -2.60 -1.32 1.53
N THR A 66 -3.39 -0.27 1.25
CA THR A 66 -2.82 1.05 0.88
C THR A 66 -1.93 1.61 1.97
N ARG A 67 -2.27 1.41 3.25
CA ARG A 67 -1.40 1.78 4.38
C ARG A 67 -0.05 1.09 4.27
N ARG A 68 0.00 -0.24 4.08
CA ARG A 68 1.27 -0.99 3.93
C ARG A 68 2.08 -0.50 2.72
N ALA A 69 1.42 -0.30 1.58
CA ALA A 69 2.06 0.20 0.36
C ALA A 69 2.64 1.63 0.53
N ILE A 70 1.96 2.51 1.25
CA ILE A 70 2.45 3.88 1.55
C ILE A 70 3.67 3.84 2.48
N HIS A 71 3.70 2.96 3.49
CA HIS A 71 4.89 2.84 4.34
C HIS A 71 6.12 2.37 3.53
N LEU A 72 5.92 1.49 2.55
CA LEU A 72 6.98 0.98 1.67
C LEU A 72 7.45 1.99 0.62
N ASN A 73 6.53 2.80 0.08
CA ASN A 73 6.86 3.89 -0.84
C ASN A 73 5.84 5.03 -0.73
N PRO A 74 6.07 6.02 0.15
CA PRO A 74 5.15 7.13 0.32
C PRO A 74 5.11 8.05 -0.91
N GLY A 75 6.07 7.94 -1.84
CA GLY A 75 6.08 8.68 -3.11
C GLY A 75 5.12 8.12 -4.17
N ASN A 76 4.45 6.99 -3.91
CA ASN A 76 3.55 6.38 -4.90
C ASN A 76 2.18 7.09 -4.94
N TYR A 77 2.03 8.04 -5.86
CA TYR A 77 0.80 8.82 -6.01
C TYR A 77 -0.43 7.98 -6.38
N THR A 78 -0.26 6.84 -7.07
CA THR A 78 -1.36 5.95 -7.44
C THR A 78 -1.99 5.30 -6.21
N VAL A 79 -1.16 4.90 -5.23
CA VAL A 79 -1.64 4.35 -3.96
C VAL A 79 -2.42 5.39 -3.18
N TRP A 80 -1.90 6.62 -3.10
CA TRP A 80 -2.60 7.74 -2.43
C TRP A 80 -3.94 8.08 -3.07
N HIS A 81 -3.98 8.14 -4.40
CA HIS A 81 -5.22 8.36 -5.13
C HIS A 81 -6.24 7.25 -4.82
N PHE A 82 -5.83 5.99 -4.92
CA PHE A 82 -6.72 4.87 -4.61
C PHE A 82 -7.18 4.88 -3.15
N ARG A 83 -6.29 5.19 -2.19
CA ARG A 83 -6.64 5.33 -0.77
C ARG A 83 -7.78 6.33 -0.55
N ARG A 84 -7.70 7.52 -1.16
CA ARG A 84 -8.77 8.54 -1.06
C ARG A 84 -10.11 8.02 -1.58
N LEU A 85 -10.11 7.34 -2.72
CA LEU A 85 -11.34 6.79 -3.27
C LEU A 85 -11.90 5.63 -2.42
N VAL A 86 -11.04 4.85 -1.74
CA VAL A 86 -11.47 3.82 -0.79
C VAL A 86 -12.05 4.46 0.48
N LEU A 87 -11.41 5.50 1.03
CA LEU A 87 -11.93 6.23 2.20
C LEU A 87 -13.32 6.80 1.94
N GLU A 88 -13.52 7.41 0.76
CA GLU A 88 -14.82 7.93 0.33
C GLU A 88 -15.86 6.82 0.21
N ALA A 89 -15.54 5.72 -0.48
CA ALA A 89 -16.45 4.60 -0.68
C ALA A 89 -16.86 3.91 0.63
N LEU A 90 -15.98 3.88 1.62
CA LEU A 90 -16.24 3.31 2.93
C LEU A 90 -16.92 4.28 3.91
N ASN A 91 -17.07 5.56 3.53
CA ASN A 91 -17.47 6.64 4.44
C ASN A 91 -16.67 6.56 5.76
N ALA A 92 -15.35 6.44 5.62
CA ALA A 92 -14.43 6.23 6.73
C ALA A 92 -14.33 7.47 7.62
N ASP A 93 -13.94 7.26 8.89
CA ASP A 93 -13.63 8.35 9.81
C ASP A 93 -12.36 9.08 9.36
N LEU A 94 -12.49 10.39 9.13
CA LEU A 94 -11.39 11.23 8.66
C LEU A 94 -10.45 11.66 9.79
N ASP A 95 -10.87 11.56 11.05
CA ASP A 95 -9.99 11.83 12.20
C ASP A 95 -8.91 10.74 12.31
N GLU A 96 -9.28 9.47 12.10
CA GLU A 96 -8.32 8.36 12.00
C GLU A 96 -7.34 8.53 10.83
N GLU A 97 -7.83 9.04 9.70
CA GLU A 97 -6.98 9.33 8.54
C GLU A 97 -6.01 10.48 8.82
N LEU A 98 -6.46 11.53 9.52
CA LEU A 98 -5.61 12.66 9.90
C LEU A 98 -4.45 12.20 10.79
N ASP A 99 -4.72 11.32 11.76
CA ASP A 99 -3.68 10.71 12.61
C ASP A 99 -2.70 9.85 11.81
N PHE A 100 -3.20 9.15 10.79
CA PHE A 100 -2.34 8.41 9.87
C PHE A 100 -1.44 9.36 9.05
N LEU A 101 -2.01 10.40 8.44
CA LEU A 101 -1.27 11.38 7.64
C LEU A 101 -0.20 12.10 8.47
N GLN A 102 -0.53 12.49 9.70
CA GLN A 102 0.42 13.16 10.59
C GLN A 102 1.64 12.28 10.88
N ARG A 103 1.44 10.97 11.09
CA ARG A 103 2.54 10.02 11.27
C ARG A 103 3.43 9.91 10.02
N ILE A 104 2.84 9.80 8.82
CA ILE A 104 3.63 9.72 7.59
C ILE A 104 4.38 11.04 7.32
N ALA A 105 3.75 12.19 7.57
CA ALA A 105 4.34 13.52 7.38
C ALA A 105 5.55 13.77 8.28
N ASN A 106 5.50 13.31 9.54
CA ASN A 106 6.62 13.43 10.47
C ASN A 106 7.88 12.73 9.97
N SER A 107 7.74 11.62 9.23
CA SER A 107 8.86 10.87 8.65
C SER A 107 9.19 11.28 7.20
N ASN A 108 8.30 12.00 6.51
CA ASN A 108 8.39 12.28 5.07
C ASN A 108 8.04 13.75 4.73
N SER A 109 8.63 14.71 5.44
CA SER A 109 8.29 16.15 5.34
C SER A 109 8.51 16.82 3.97
N LYS A 110 9.11 16.11 3.00
CA LYS A 110 9.35 16.59 1.62
C LYS A 110 8.58 15.79 0.57
N ASN A 111 7.54 15.06 0.98
CA ASN A 111 6.68 14.30 0.09
C ASN A 111 5.46 15.13 -0.34
N TYR A 112 5.20 15.24 -1.64
CA TYR A 112 4.12 16.06 -2.21
C TYR A 112 2.73 15.41 -2.18
N GLN A 113 2.66 14.09 -1.95
CA GLN A 113 1.42 13.35 -1.99
C GLN A 113 0.65 13.44 -0.65
N LEU A 114 1.32 13.88 0.40
CA LEU A 114 0.78 14.13 1.73
C LEU A 114 -0.05 15.41 1.80
#